data_AF-A0A4P6P884-F1
#
_entry.id   AF-A0A4P6P884-F1
#
_cell.length_a   1.000
_cell.length_b   1.000
_cell.length_c   1.000
_cell.angle_alpha   90.00
_cell.angle_beta   90.00
_cell.angle_gamma   90.00
#
_symmetry.space_group_name_H-M   'P 1'
#
loop_
_entity.id
_entity.type
_entity.pdbx_description
1 polymer ?
#
loop_
_entity_poly.entity_id
_entity_poly.type
_entity_poly.pdbx_seq_one_letter_code
_entity_poly.pdbx_strand_id
1 'polypeptide(L)'
;MSHASDKKPLTDERKAQLTHIVKQDCGSCHGMTLKGGLGPALLPENLEGKNELFLQYTILHGRTSTAMPPWKSLLTEQEALWIAEQLKQGAMAEKAN
;
A
#
# COMPACT_ATOMS: atom_id res chain seq x y z
N MET A 1 -16.86 1.89 20.85
CA MET A 1 -15.61 1.35 20.29
C MET A 1 -14.95 2.46 19.49
N SER A 2 -13.89 3.03 20.04
CA SER A 2 -13.34 4.35 19.70
C SER A 2 -12.58 4.35 18.37
N HIS A 3 -13.11 4.99 17.33
CA HIS A 3 -12.37 5.34 16.11
C HIS A 3 -11.74 6.73 16.28
N ALA A 4 -10.68 6.79 17.08
CA ALA A 4 -9.89 8.01 17.31
C ALA A 4 -8.53 7.97 16.58
N SER A 5 -8.36 7.07 15.61
CA SER A 5 -7.07 6.82 14.95
C SER A 5 -6.85 7.62 13.66
N ASP A 6 -7.84 8.35 13.16
CA ASP A 6 -7.74 9.08 11.87
C ASP A 6 -6.99 10.43 11.95
N LYS A 7 -6.56 10.86 13.14
CA LYS A 7 -5.95 12.20 13.33
C LYS A 7 -4.57 12.21 13.98
N LYS A 8 -4.00 11.06 14.35
CA LYS A 8 -2.67 11.03 14.99
C LYS A 8 -1.59 10.84 13.92
N PRO A 9 -0.52 11.67 13.90
CA PRO A 9 0.58 11.46 12.97
C PRO A 9 1.14 10.05 13.10
N LEU A 10 1.42 9.42 11.96
CA LEU A 10 1.98 8.06 11.91
C LEU A 10 3.34 8.03 12.62
N THR A 11 3.44 7.19 13.65
CA THR A 11 4.71 6.94 14.34
C THR A 11 5.64 6.13 13.45
N ASP A 12 6.94 6.21 13.70
CA ASP A 12 7.92 5.45 12.90
C ASP A 12 7.77 3.94 13.10
N GLU A 13 7.38 3.51 14.29
CA GLU A 13 6.99 2.12 14.58
C GLU A 13 5.82 1.67 13.67
N ARG A 14 4.80 2.52 13.51
CA ARG A 14 3.66 2.19 12.65
C ARG A 14 4.08 2.16 11.18
N LYS A 15 4.90 3.11 10.71
CA LYS A 15 5.44 3.09 9.34
C LYS A 15 6.24 1.81 9.04
N ALA A 16 7.02 1.33 10.01
CA ALA A 16 7.75 0.08 9.89
C ALA A 16 6.80 -1.13 9.77
N GLN A 17 5.72 -1.17 10.57
CA GLN A 17 4.67 -2.18 10.46
C GLN A 17 3.96 -2.14 9.10
N LEU A 18 3.59 -0.95 8.60
CA LEU A 18 2.97 -0.78 7.29
C LEU A 18 3.89 -1.29 6.17
N THR A 19 5.19 -0.99 6.26
CA THR A 19 6.19 -1.49 5.31
C THR A 19 6.25 -3.02 5.33
N HIS A 20 6.18 -3.63 6.52
CA HIS A 20 6.16 -5.08 6.66
C HIS A 20 4.89 -5.70 6.04
N ILE A 21 3.72 -5.12 6.30
CA ILE A 21 2.44 -5.52 5.68
C ILE A 21 2.55 -5.47 4.15
N VAL A 22 3.08 -4.36 3.59
CA VAL A 22 3.25 -4.24 2.14
C VAL A 22 4.17 -5.34 1.59
N LYS A 23 5.31 -5.60 2.24
CA LYS A 23 6.26 -6.61 1.76
C LYS A 23 5.73 -8.04 1.88
N GLN A 24 5.04 -8.39 2.97
CA GLN A 24 4.58 -9.75 3.21
C GLN A 24 3.22 -10.01 2.55
N ASP A 25 2.24 -9.16 2.84
CA ASP A 25 0.86 -9.39 2.42
C ASP A 25 0.63 -8.94 0.98
N CYS A 26 1.04 -7.71 0.63
CA CYS A 26 0.90 -7.25 -0.75
C CYS A 26 1.92 -7.95 -1.68
N GLY A 27 3.13 -8.19 -1.19
CA GLY A 27 4.18 -8.89 -1.94
C GLY A 27 3.82 -10.34 -2.32
N SER A 28 2.94 -11.01 -1.57
CA SER A 28 2.46 -12.35 -1.93
C SER A 28 1.79 -12.40 -3.32
N CYS A 29 1.08 -11.33 -3.70
CA CYS A 29 0.41 -11.22 -5.01
C CYS A 29 1.22 -10.37 -6.00
N HIS A 30 1.83 -9.28 -5.54
CA HIS A 30 2.55 -8.32 -6.38
C HIS A 30 4.05 -8.63 -6.52
N GLY A 31 4.49 -9.78 -6.00
CA GLY A 31 5.89 -10.18 -5.91
C GLY A 31 6.59 -9.55 -4.71
N MET A 32 7.51 -10.29 -4.08
CA MET A 32 8.27 -9.80 -2.91
C MET A 32 9.06 -8.51 -3.19
N THR A 33 9.41 -8.27 -4.46
CA THR A 33 10.09 -7.07 -4.95
C THR A 33 9.14 -6.04 -5.57
N LEU A 34 7.82 -6.27 -5.48
CA LEU A 34 6.76 -5.45 -6.06
C LEU A 34 6.80 -5.33 -7.60
N LYS A 35 7.59 -6.17 -8.28
CA LYS A 35 7.74 -6.20 -9.75
C LYS A 35 6.55 -6.86 -10.48
N GLY A 36 5.53 -7.29 -9.74
CA GLY A 36 4.37 -7.99 -10.28
C GLY A 36 4.50 -9.51 -10.19
N GLY A 37 3.37 -10.19 -10.36
CA GLY A 37 3.22 -11.63 -10.28
C GLY A 37 1.79 -12.01 -10.65
N LEU A 38 1.00 -12.37 -9.64
CA LEU A 38 -0.46 -12.53 -9.80
C LEU A 38 -1.14 -11.16 -9.94
N GLY A 39 -0.63 -10.15 -9.23
CA GLY A 39 -1.02 -8.75 -9.35
C GLY A 39 -0.07 -7.95 -10.26
N PRO A 40 -0.49 -6.75 -10.71
CA PRO A 40 0.36 -5.85 -11.49
C PRO A 40 1.57 -5.37 -10.68
N ALA A 41 2.63 -4.93 -11.34
CA ALA A 41 3.75 -4.30 -10.66
C ALA A 41 3.33 -3.02 -9.92
N LEU A 42 3.87 -2.82 -8.71
CA LEU A 42 3.68 -1.63 -7.87
C LEU A 42 4.95 -0.77 -7.84
N LEU A 43 5.66 -0.73 -8.97
CA LEU A 43 6.83 0.13 -9.16
C LEU A 43 6.39 1.55 -9.54
N PRO A 44 7.23 2.58 -9.28
CA PRO A 44 6.94 3.97 -9.64
C PRO A 44 6.47 4.14 -11.09
N GLU A 45 7.15 3.50 -12.04
CA GLU A 45 6.84 3.53 -13.47
C GLU A 45 5.43 2.98 -13.78
N ASN A 46 4.97 1.96 -13.06
CA ASN A 46 3.65 1.37 -13.23
C ASN A 46 2.53 2.14 -12.48
N LEU A 47 2.93 3.01 -11.57
CA LEU A 47 2.05 3.90 -10.81
C LEU A 47 2.05 5.33 -11.38
N GLU A 48 2.85 5.59 -12.41
CA GLU A 48 2.88 6.86 -13.12
C GLU A 48 1.49 7.20 -13.66
N GLY A 49 1.08 8.46 -13.50
CA GLY A 49 -0.26 8.94 -13.87
C GLY A 49 -1.38 8.56 -12.89
N LYS A 50 -1.13 7.72 -11.88
CA LYS A 50 -2.12 7.44 -10.81
C LYS A 50 -1.96 8.43 -9.66
N ASN A 51 -3.08 9.01 -9.24
CA ASN A 51 -3.14 9.87 -8.05
C ASN A 51 -3.01 9.03 -6.77
N GLU A 52 -2.29 9.55 -5.78
CA GLU A 52 -2.18 9.04 -4.41
C GLU A 52 -3.55 8.70 -3.81
N LEU A 53 -4.54 9.58 -3.96
CA LEU A 53 -5.91 9.35 -3.45
C LEU A 53 -6.61 8.19 -4.17
N PHE A 54 -6.34 8.01 -5.45
CA PHE A 54 -6.87 6.86 -6.19
C PHE A 54 -6.24 5.55 -5.68
N LEU A 55 -4.93 5.55 -5.44
CA LEU A 55 -4.23 4.40 -4.89
C LEU A 55 -4.68 4.11 -3.45
N GLN A 56 -4.81 5.13 -2.60
CA GLN A 56 -5.37 5.05 -1.26
C GLN A 56 -6.75 4.39 -1.28
N TYR A 57 -7.66 4.88 -2.13
CA TYR A 57 -9.00 4.31 -2.27
C TYR A 57 -8.93 2.84 -2.70
N THR A 58 -8.06 2.54 -3.66
CA THR A 58 -7.85 1.17 -4.15
C THR A 58 -7.32 0.24 -3.06
N ILE A 59 -6.42 0.71 -2.20
CA ILE A 59 -5.90 -0.05 -1.05
C ILE A 59 -7.02 -0.32 -0.04
N LEU A 60 -7.79 0.71 0.33
CA LEU A 60 -8.85 0.57 1.34
C LEU A 60 -10.00 -0.33 0.87
N HIS A 61 -10.43 -0.16 -0.39
CA HIS A 61 -11.63 -0.80 -0.92
C HIS A 61 -11.34 -2.04 -1.77
N GLY A 62 -10.07 -2.31 -2.06
CA GLY A 62 -9.68 -3.34 -3.02
C GLY A 62 -10.16 -3.00 -4.42
N ARG A 63 -10.22 -4.01 -5.29
CA ARG A 63 -10.78 -3.86 -6.63
C ARG A 63 -11.78 -4.96 -6.90
N THR A 64 -13.04 -4.57 -7.05
CA THR A 64 -14.13 -5.48 -7.43
C THR A 64 -13.77 -6.25 -8.70
N SER A 65 -14.16 -7.52 -8.74
CA SER A 65 -13.87 -8.43 -9.86
C SER A 65 -12.38 -8.74 -10.08
N THR A 66 -11.53 -8.48 -9.08
CA THR A 66 -10.12 -8.91 -9.05
C THR A 66 -9.80 -9.63 -7.74
N ALA A 67 -8.63 -10.26 -7.65
CA ALA A 67 -8.15 -10.88 -6.42
C ALA A 67 -7.60 -9.88 -5.39
N MET A 68 -7.72 -8.55 -5.61
CA MET A 68 -7.24 -7.53 -4.68
C MET A 68 -8.27 -7.26 -3.57
N PRO A 69 -8.04 -7.70 -2.32
CA PRO A 69 -9.00 -7.55 -1.23
C PRO A 69 -9.03 -6.11 -0.68
N PRO A 70 -10.11 -5.72 0.02
CA PRO A 70 -10.17 -4.46 0.75
C PRO A 70 -9.33 -4.52 2.04
N TRP A 71 -8.53 -3.48 2.30
CA TRP A 71 -7.71 -3.36 3.51
C TRP A 71 -8.27 -2.41 4.57
N LYS A 72 -9.44 -1.79 4.33
CA LYS A 72 -10.10 -0.85 5.25
C LYS A 72 -10.40 -1.39 6.66
N SER A 73 -10.38 -2.72 6.86
CA SER A 73 -10.54 -3.32 8.18
C SER A 73 -9.25 -3.33 9.01
N LEU A 74 -8.09 -3.15 8.36
CA LEU A 74 -6.75 -3.20 8.96
C LEU A 74 -6.01 -1.86 8.87
N LEU A 75 -6.32 -1.06 7.85
CA LEU A 75 -5.64 0.20 7.54
C LEU A 75 -6.60 1.38 7.66
N THR A 76 -6.11 2.49 8.20
CA THR A 76 -6.82 3.78 8.17
C THR A 76 -6.59 4.51 6.85
N GLU A 77 -7.37 5.57 6.60
CA GLU A 77 -7.18 6.43 5.42
C GLU A 77 -5.78 7.02 5.37
N GLN A 78 -5.26 7.50 6.49
CA GLN A 78 -3.92 8.08 6.58
C GLN A 78 -2.82 7.05 6.30
N GLU A 79 -2.98 5.82 6.77
CA GLU A 79 -2.03 4.73 6.55
C GLU A 79 -2.01 4.30 5.09
N ALA A 80 -3.19 4.16 4.47
CA ALA A 80 -3.31 3.82 3.06
C ALA A 80 -2.74 4.92 2.16
N LEU A 81 -2.91 6.19 2.53
CA LEU A 81 -2.33 7.32 1.81
C LEU A 81 -0.81 7.30 1.89
N TRP A 82 -0.26 7.10 3.08
CA TRP A 82 1.19 6.98 3.26
C TRP A 82 1.76 5.80 2.48
N ILE A 83 1.09 4.64 2.45
CA ILE A 83 1.50 3.50 1.63
C ILE A 83 1.52 3.89 0.14
N ALA A 84 0.46 4.55 -0.35
CA ALA A 84 0.38 4.99 -1.74
C ALA A 84 1.53 5.93 -2.13
N GLU A 85 1.85 6.91 -1.29
CA GLU A 85 2.97 7.82 -1.48
C GLU A 85 4.30 7.07 -1.56
N GLN A 86 4.54 6.13 -0.64
CA GLN A 86 5.79 5.37 -0.58
C GLN A 86 5.96 4.40 -1.75
N LEU A 87 4.86 3.84 -2.26
CA LEU A 87 4.89 3.02 -3.48
C LEU A 87 5.26 3.88 -4.69
N LYS A 88 4.66 5.07 -4.83
CA LYS A 88 4.99 6.01 -5.91
C LYS A 88 6.44 6.49 -5.85
N GLN A 89 6.98 6.69 -4.66
CA GLN A 89 8.40 7.06 -4.48
C GLN A 89 9.36 5.88 -4.67
N GLY A 90 8.85 4.64 -4.75
CA GLY A 90 9.67 3.44 -4.83
C GLY A 90 10.44 3.14 -3.55
N ALA A 91 10.05 3.75 -2.42
CA ALA A 91 10.74 3.61 -1.14
C ALA A 91 10.57 2.21 -0.52
N MET A 92 9.52 1.48 -0.91
CA MET A 92 9.20 0.14 -0.40
C MET A 92 9.58 -0.99 -1.37
N ALA A 93 9.76 -0.68 -2.65
CA ALA A 93 10.31 -1.63 -3.61
C ALA A 93 11.81 -1.76 -3.29
N GLU A 94 12.29 -2.98 -3.04
CA GLU A 94 13.73 -3.18 -2.88
C GLU A 94 14.43 -2.71 -4.15
N LYS A 95 15.39 -1.79 -3.99
CA LYS A 95 16.32 -1.45 -5.06
C LYS A 95 17.00 -2.76 -5.45
N ALA A 96 16.65 -3.26 -6.63
CA ALA A 96 17.46 -4.28 -7.28
C ALA A 96 18.82 -3.62 -7.53
N ASN A 97 19.77 -3.89 -6.62
CA ASN A 97 21.17 -3.59 -6.81
C ASN A 97 21.76 -4.62 -7.77
#